data_AF-A0A5M9MFV5-F1
#
_entry.id   AF-A0A5M9MFV5-F1
#
_cell.length_a   1.000
_cell.length_b   1.000
_cell.length_c   1.000
_cell.angle_alpha   90.00
_cell.angle_beta   90.00
_cell.angle_gamma   90.00
#
_symmetry.space_group_name_H-M   'P 1'
#
loop_
_entity.id
_entity.type
_entity.pdbx_description
1 polymer ?
#
loop_
_entity_poly.entity_id
_entity_poly.type
_entity_poly.pdbx_seq_one_letter_code
_entity_poly.pdbx_strand_id
1 'polypeptide(L)'
;MSDLSDLSDESVNESYPDGSILRGREGFEIEFLSFRFRLETLIWKRPDSGLNERVGLFRAEELSISIRMKFMVQLKIECASSQPSSIFLHLFRYETDVFDNLTESGYTPGFITRAFLIQDDTYAYPGGCLHVYVLDDYPLLDLYDACRFLIKEDLYPLEKHFYNMQKYFDKYGIVSRGYMTMYKFHVEKKA
;
A
#
# COMPACT_ATOMS: atom_id res chain seq x y z
N MET A 1 -22.40 -15.26 -37.67
CA MET A 1 -22.88 -15.93 -36.44
C MET A 1 -21.73 -16.77 -35.94
N SER A 2 -21.03 -16.26 -34.94
CA SER A 2 -19.90 -16.90 -34.28
C SER A 2 -20.22 -16.82 -32.79
N ASP A 3 -20.35 -17.99 -32.18
CA ASP A 3 -20.75 -18.21 -30.80
C ASP A 3 -19.88 -17.43 -29.82
N LEU A 4 -20.54 -16.67 -28.93
CA LEU A 4 -19.97 -15.91 -27.82
C LEU A 4 -19.98 -16.75 -26.53
N SER A 5 -19.66 -18.04 -26.62
CA SER A 5 -19.69 -18.94 -25.46
C SER A 5 -18.34 -19.13 -24.74
N ASP A 6 -17.25 -18.53 -25.22
CA ASP A 6 -15.90 -18.74 -24.65
C ASP A 6 -15.30 -17.47 -23.99
N LEU A 7 -16.12 -16.73 -23.25
CA LEU A 7 -15.63 -15.79 -22.23
C LEU A 7 -15.97 -16.34 -20.83
N SER A 8 -15.64 -17.60 -20.58
CA SER A 8 -15.34 -18.03 -19.23
C SER A 8 -13.99 -17.44 -18.86
N ASP A 9 -14.03 -16.40 -18.04
CA ASP A 9 -12.89 -15.68 -17.46
C ASP A 9 -12.11 -16.58 -16.47
N GLU A 10 -11.60 -17.72 -16.96
CA GLU A 10 -10.75 -18.68 -16.27
C GLU A 10 -9.28 -18.24 -16.25
N SER A 11 -9.00 -16.94 -16.21
CA SER A 11 -7.65 -16.42 -15.90
C SER A 11 -7.48 -16.07 -14.41
N VAL A 12 -8.52 -16.26 -13.59
CA VAL A 12 -8.47 -16.16 -12.12
C VAL A 12 -7.88 -17.45 -11.51
N ASN A 13 -6.71 -17.89 -11.96
CA ASN A 13 -5.82 -18.81 -11.22
C ASN A 13 -4.52 -19.10 -12.00
N GLU A 14 -3.81 -18.08 -12.49
CA GLU A 14 -2.36 -18.26 -12.68
C GLU A 14 -1.70 -18.34 -11.31
N SER A 15 -1.70 -19.57 -10.80
CA SER A 15 -0.97 -20.10 -9.68
C SER A 15 0.41 -19.46 -9.55
N TYR A 16 0.50 -18.47 -8.66
CA TYR A 16 1.76 -18.11 -8.02
C TYR A 16 2.38 -19.38 -7.42
N PRO A 17 3.72 -19.57 -7.47
CA PRO A 17 4.32 -20.71 -6.80
C PRO A 17 3.95 -20.64 -5.31
N ASP A 18 3.31 -21.70 -4.83
CA ASP A 18 3.04 -21.92 -3.42
C ASP A 18 4.35 -21.68 -2.64
N GLY A 19 4.38 -20.62 -1.83
CA GLY A 19 5.62 -20.13 -1.21
C GLY A 19 5.96 -18.65 -1.45
N SER A 20 4.99 -17.79 -1.81
CA SER A 20 5.20 -16.35 -1.75
C SER A 20 5.58 -15.95 -0.32
N ILE A 21 6.85 -15.61 -0.12
CA ILE A 21 7.46 -15.16 1.14
C ILE A 21 6.55 -14.17 1.90
N LEU A 22 5.79 -13.35 1.18
CA LEU A 22 4.87 -12.36 1.72
C LEU A 22 3.54 -12.98 2.21
N ARG A 23 2.95 -13.98 1.51
CA ARG A 23 1.77 -14.70 2.03
C ARG A 23 2.08 -15.45 3.31
N GLY A 24 3.29 -16.03 3.43
CA GLY A 24 3.75 -16.68 4.65
C GLY A 24 3.94 -15.73 5.85
N ARG A 25 3.66 -14.43 5.70
CA ARG A 25 3.74 -13.43 6.76
C ARG A 25 2.39 -13.07 7.38
N GLU A 26 1.28 -13.58 6.87
CA GLU A 26 0.01 -13.47 7.60
C GLU A 26 0.15 -14.18 8.96
N GLY A 27 -0.27 -13.50 10.03
CA GLY A 27 -0.05 -13.87 11.42
C GLY A 27 1.32 -13.47 11.98
N PHE A 28 2.27 -13.03 11.15
CA PHE A 28 3.61 -12.63 11.61
C PHE A 28 3.57 -11.29 12.35
N GLU A 29 4.38 -11.18 13.40
CA GLU A 29 4.52 -9.96 14.19
C GLU A 29 5.79 -9.22 13.76
N ILE A 30 5.65 -7.95 13.42
CA ILE A 30 6.78 -7.05 13.16
C ILE A 30 6.83 -6.04 14.27
N GLU A 31 7.99 -5.94 14.92
CA GLU A 31 8.25 -4.98 15.97
C GLU A 31 9.36 -4.04 15.53
N PHE A 32 9.12 -2.74 15.66
CA PHE A 32 10.14 -1.73 15.45
C PHE A 32 9.79 -0.45 16.21
N LEU A 33 10.84 0.25 16.67
CA LEU A 33 10.71 1.40 17.57
C LEU A 33 9.95 1.01 18.85
N SER A 34 8.72 1.50 19.03
CA SER A 34 7.83 1.19 20.15
C SER A 34 6.51 0.56 19.68
N PHE A 35 6.42 0.21 18.39
CA PHE A 35 5.21 -0.35 17.80
C PHE A 35 5.40 -1.83 17.50
N ARG A 36 4.32 -2.59 17.71
CA ARG A 36 4.25 -4.00 17.39
C ARG A 36 3.00 -4.26 16.58
N PHE A 37 3.16 -4.75 15.36
CA PHE A 37 2.06 -4.99 14.44
C PHE A 37 1.97 -6.48 14.09
N ARG A 38 0.76 -7.04 14.14
CA ARG A 38 0.47 -8.36 13.57
C ARG A 38 -0.12 -8.19 12.18
N LEU A 39 0.55 -8.72 11.17
CA LEU A 39 0.05 -8.71 9.79
C LEU A 39 -1.11 -9.70 9.69
N GLU A 40 -2.29 -9.29 9.24
CA GLU A 40 -3.46 -10.16 9.21
C GLU A 40 -3.79 -10.63 7.80
N THR A 41 -3.84 -9.71 6.85
CA THR A 41 -4.29 -10.00 5.49
C THR A 41 -3.43 -9.27 4.50
N LEU A 42 -2.84 -10.01 3.56
CA LEU A 42 -2.15 -9.45 2.42
C LEU A 42 -3.19 -8.89 1.43
N ILE A 43 -3.22 -7.57 1.29
CA ILE A 43 -4.16 -6.87 0.41
C ILE A 43 -3.72 -6.93 -1.05
N TRP A 44 -2.45 -6.58 -1.30
CA TRP A 44 -1.87 -6.69 -2.63
C TRP A 44 -0.36 -6.88 -2.54
N LYS A 45 0.22 -7.37 -3.63
CA LYS A 45 1.67 -7.58 -3.76
C LYS A 45 2.13 -7.18 -5.15
N ARG A 46 3.33 -6.61 -5.25
CA ARG A 46 4.04 -6.41 -6.51
C ARG A 46 5.10 -7.51 -6.68
N PRO A 47 5.13 -8.23 -7.81
CA PRO A 47 6.29 -9.02 -8.14
C PRO A 47 7.50 -8.12 -8.39
N ASP A 48 8.68 -8.71 -8.43
CA ASP A 48 9.91 -8.00 -8.77
C ASP A 48 9.81 -7.42 -10.18
N SER A 49 9.95 -6.09 -10.28
CA SER A 49 9.90 -5.33 -11.53
C SER A 49 11.28 -5.15 -12.17
N GLY A 50 12.21 -6.07 -11.95
CA GLY A 50 13.60 -5.97 -12.41
C GLY A 50 14.49 -5.12 -11.49
N LEU A 51 14.02 -4.89 -10.27
CA LEU A 51 14.63 -4.04 -9.26
C LEU A 51 15.11 -4.87 -8.06
N ASN A 52 15.00 -6.20 -8.11
CA ASN A 52 15.30 -7.11 -7.00
C ASN A 52 14.50 -6.76 -5.73
N GLU A 53 13.33 -6.13 -5.90
CA GLU A 53 12.45 -5.73 -4.81
C GLU A 53 11.13 -6.49 -4.85
N ARG A 54 10.59 -6.81 -3.68
CA ARG A 54 9.22 -7.32 -3.56
C ARG A 54 8.44 -6.41 -2.63
N VAL A 55 7.25 -6.01 -3.06
CA VAL A 55 6.39 -5.12 -2.28
C VAL A 55 5.13 -5.87 -1.86
N GLY A 56 4.73 -5.73 -0.61
CA GLY A 56 3.46 -6.25 -0.10
C GLY A 56 2.79 -5.23 0.80
N LEU A 57 1.49 -5.04 0.63
CA LEU A 57 0.67 -4.23 1.51
C LEU A 57 -0.25 -5.14 2.32
N PHE A 58 -0.16 -5.03 3.65
CA PHE A 58 -0.95 -5.83 4.58
C PHE A 58 -1.89 -4.93 5.35
N ARG A 59 -3.10 -5.43 5.65
CA ARG A 59 -3.83 -4.95 6.81
C ARG A 59 -3.22 -5.60 8.05
N ALA A 60 -3.01 -4.81 9.09
CA ALA A 60 -2.37 -5.24 10.33
C ALA A 60 -3.11 -4.72 11.56
N GLU A 61 -2.95 -5.42 12.68
CA GLU A 61 -3.42 -5.03 14.00
C GLU A 61 -2.25 -4.51 14.85
N GLU A 62 -2.41 -3.36 15.48
CA GLU A 62 -1.43 -2.86 16.46
C GLU A 62 -1.64 -3.55 17.82
N LEU A 63 -0.53 -3.98 18.42
CA LEU A 63 -0.49 -4.77 19.65
C LEU A 63 0.14 -4.07 20.86
N SER A 64 0.79 -2.92 20.72
CA SER A 64 1.39 -2.18 21.84
C SER A 64 0.37 -1.37 22.65
N ILE A 65 -0.80 -1.07 22.08
CA ILE A 65 -1.92 -0.40 22.80
C ILE A 65 -3.07 -1.36 23.08
N SER A 66 -3.83 -1.08 24.14
CA SER A 66 -4.97 -1.91 24.55
C SER A 66 -6.15 -1.86 23.58
N ILE A 67 -6.19 -0.84 22.72
CA ILE A 67 -7.22 -0.65 21.70
C ILE A 67 -6.69 -1.20 20.39
N ARG A 68 -7.27 -2.31 19.93
CA ARG A 68 -6.94 -2.92 18.65
C ARG A 68 -7.37 -2.01 17.52
N MET A 69 -6.38 -1.34 16.91
CA MET A 69 -6.57 -0.51 15.73
C MET A 69 -6.04 -1.23 14.50
N LYS A 70 -6.72 -1.05 13.36
CA LYS A 70 -6.26 -1.56 12.06
C LYS A 70 -5.41 -0.51 11.37
N PHE A 71 -4.34 -0.98 10.76
CA PHE A 71 -3.41 -0.18 9.99
C PHE A 71 -3.07 -0.87 8.69
N MET A 72 -2.48 -0.12 7.79
CA MET A 72 -1.97 -0.59 6.52
C MET A 72 -0.44 -0.57 6.59
N VAL A 73 0.18 -1.75 6.55
CA VAL A 73 1.63 -1.94 6.66
C VAL A 73 2.18 -2.33 5.30
N GLN A 74 3.01 -1.48 4.72
CA GLN A 74 3.72 -1.80 3.49
C GLN A 74 5.13 -2.30 3.79
N LEU A 75 5.45 -3.48 3.26
CA LEU A 75 6.77 -4.08 3.30
C LEU A 75 7.42 -4.00 1.92
N LYS A 76 8.65 -3.51 1.85
CA LYS A 76 9.51 -3.59 0.66
C LYS A 76 10.76 -4.38 1.00
N ILE A 77 10.94 -5.51 0.36
CA ILE A 77 12.03 -6.47 0.60
C ILE A 77 13.03 -6.33 -0.55
N GLU A 78 14.25 -5.89 -0.27
CA GLU A 78 15.36 -5.94 -1.22
C GLU A 78 16.09 -7.29 -1.09
N CYS A 79 16.29 -7.97 -2.21
CA CYS A 79 16.95 -9.27 -2.24
C CYS A 79 18.48 -9.11 -2.11
N ALA A 80 19.09 -9.83 -1.15
CA ALA A 80 20.52 -10.17 -1.09
C ALA A 80 21.56 -9.04 -0.97
N SER A 81 21.20 -7.83 -0.52
CA SER A 81 22.18 -6.78 -0.17
C SER A 81 21.99 -6.28 1.26
N SER A 82 23.09 -6.25 2.02
CA SER A 82 23.16 -5.68 3.38
C SER A 82 23.21 -4.15 3.40
N GLN A 83 23.34 -3.53 2.24
CA GLN A 83 23.17 -2.10 2.07
C GLN A 83 22.05 -1.83 1.06
N PRO A 84 21.07 -0.98 1.40
CA PRO A 84 20.03 -0.64 0.46
C PRO A 84 20.67 0.12 -0.69
N SER A 85 20.19 -0.10 -1.92
CA SER A 85 20.65 0.77 -3.00
C SER A 85 20.33 2.23 -2.62
N SER A 86 21.27 3.15 -2.87
CA SER A 86 21.06 4.57 -2.56
C SER A 86 19.80 5.12 -3.22
N ILE A 87 19.44 4.58 -4.39
CA ILE A 87 18.22 4.90 -5.12
C ILE A 87 16.97 4.38 -4.38
N PHE A 88 16.97 3.14 -3.87
CA PHE A 88 15.82 2.60 -3.13
C PHE A 88 15.59 3.36 -1.84
N LEU A 89 16.66 3.63 -1.09
CA LEU A 89 16.55 4.41 0.14
C LEU A 89 16.01 5.82 -0.15
N HIS A 90 16.45 6.43 -1.25
CA HIS A 90 15.93 7.73 -1.69
C HIS A 90 14.45 7.65 -2.07
N LEU A 91 14.02 6.65 -2.86
CA LEU A 91 12.63 6.47 -3.26
C LEU A 91 11.70 6.17 -2.08
N PHE A 92 12.14 5.31 -1.16
CA PHE A 92 11.41 5.00 0.06
C PHE A 92 11.26 6.23 0.96
N ARG A 93 12.34 7.00 1.17
CA ARG A 93 12.29 8.25 1.93
C ARG A 93 11.36 9.26 1.28
N TYR A 94 11.50 9.47 -0.03
CA TYR A 94 10.63 10.36 -0.78
C TYR A 94 9.14 9.98 -0.63
N GLU A 95 8.79 8.71 -0.83
CA GLU A 95 7.41 8.23 -0.71
C GLU A 95 6.86 8.43 0.71
N THR A 96 7.65 8.07 1.74
CA THR A 96 7.21 8.21 3.13
C THR A 96 7.17 9.65 3.60
N ASP A 97 8.09 10.51 3.15
CA ASP A 97 8.04 11.97 3.40
C ASP A 97 6.82 12.59 2.72
N VAL A 98 6.41 12.11 1.53
CA VAL A 98 5.18 12.55 0.87
C VAL A 98 3.96 12.21 1.72
N PHE A 99 3.84 10.96 2.22
CA PHE A 99 2.72 10.60 3.10
C PHE A 99 2.73 11.41 4.39
N ASP A 100 3.88 11.56 5.03
CA ASP A 100 4.03 12.33 6.27
C ASP A 100 3.54 13.78 6.09
N ASN A 101 4.06 14.48 5.06
CA ASN A 101 3.68 15.86 4.74
C ASN A 101 2.19 16.04 4.39
N LEU A 102 1.53 14.97 3.90
CA LEU A 102 0.13 15.01 3.48
C LEU A 102 -0.84 14.46 4.53
N THR A 103 -0.35 13.97 5.67
CA THR A 103 -1.18 13.36 6.73
C THR A 103 -2.34 14.27 7.16
N GLU A 104 -2.08 15.55 7.36
CA GLU A 104 -3.11 16.52 7.80
C GLU A 104 -4.08 16.94 6.69
N SER A 105 -3.84 16.54 5.44
CA SER A 105 -4.66 16.96 4.30
C SER A 105 -6.04 16.32 4.30
N GLY A 106 -6.18 15.13 4.90
CA GLY A 106 -7.38 14.29 4.82
C GLY A 106 -7.63 13.65 3.44
N TYR A 107 -6.72 13.85 2.48
CA TYR A 107 -6.81 13.26 1.13
C TYR A 107 -5.98 11.99 0.96
N THR A 108 -4.97 11.80 1.82
CA THR A 108 -4.17 10.58 1.89
C THR A 108 -4.43 9.87 3.21
N PRO A 109 -4.18 8.55 3.28
CA PRO A 109 -4.11 7.89 4.57
C PRO A 109 -3.07 8.58 5.46
N GLY A 110 -3.35 8.65 6.77
CA GLY A 110 -2.43 9.25 7.73
C GLY A 110 -1.16 8.41 7.86
N PHE A 111 -0.01 9.07 7.86
CA PHE A 111 1.27 8.41 8.09
C PHE A 111 1.48 8.21 9.60
N ILE A 112 1.87 6.99 10.00
CA ILE A 112 2.09 6.66 11.40
C ILE A 112 3.59 6.57 11.69
N THR A 113 4.30 5.73 10.95
CA THR A 113 5.72 5.48 11.21
C THR A 113 6.40 4.76 10.03
N ARG A 114 7.73 4.76 10.04
CA ARG A 114 8.57 4.01 9.11
C ARG A 114 9.80 3.44 9.81
N ALA A 115 10.30 2.33 9.29
CA ALA A 115 11.57 1.75 9.71
C ALA A 115 12.33 1.18 8.51
N PHE A 116 13.66 1.24 8.65
CA PHE A 116 14.59 0.51 7.83
C PHE A 116 15.22 -0.59 8.70
N LEU A 117 15.06 -1.84 8.29
CA LEU A 117 15.48 -3.01 9.04
C LEU A 117 16.41 -3.87 8.18
N ILE A 118 17.32 -4.58 8.84
CA ILE A 118 18.06 -5.68 8.21
C ILE A 118 17.29 -6.97 8.52
N GLN A 119 17.07 -7.77 7.49
CA GLN A 119 16.41 -9.06 7.59
C GLN A 119 17.27 -10.03 8.42
N ASP A 120 16.69 -10.60 9.47
CA ASP A 120 17.31 -11.67 10.24
C ASP A 120 17.07 -13.05 9.58
N ASP A 121 17.52 -14.11 10.25
CA ASP A 121 17.41 -15.49 9.76
C ASP A 121 15.96 -16.02 9.66
N THR A 122 14.99 -15.30 10.22
CA THR A 122 13.56 -15.62 10.08
C THR A 122 12.97 -15.09 8.76
N TYR A 123 13.71 -14.27 8.02
CA TYR A 123 13.32 -13.71 6.73
C TYR A 123 13.87 -14.50 5.55
N ALA A 124 13.26 -14.29 4.38
CA ALA A 124 13.64 -15.05 3.19
C ALA A 124 14.98 -14.64 2.58
N TYR A 125 15.47 -13.44 2.94
CA TYR A 125 16.78 -12.96 2.53
C TYR A 125 17.53 -12.45 3.76
N PRO A 126 18.05 -13.34 4.63
CA PRO A 126 18.87 -12.93 5.77
C PRO A 126 20.03 -12.02 5.33
N GLY A 127 20.26 -10.94 6.07
CA GLY A 127 21.20 -9.89 5.70
C GLY A 127 20.73 -8.95 4.59
N GLY A 128 19.56 -9.17 3.99
CA GLY A 128 18.92 -8.24 3.04
C GLY A 128 18.26 -7.05 3.75
N CYS A 129 17.79 -6.07 2.96
CA CYS A 129 17.13 -4.89 3.51
C CYS A 129 15.60 -5.04 3.51
N LEU A 130 14.95 -4.58 4.56
CA LEU A 130 13.50 -4.52 4.72
C LEU A 130 13.09 -3.09 5.05
N HIS A 131 12.36 -2.46 4.14
CA HIS A 131 11.75 -1.16 4.40
C HIS A 131 10.30 -1.36 4.78
N VAL A 132 9.89 -0.73 5.88
CA VAL A 132 8.53 -0.83 6.42
C VAL A 132 7.99 0.56 6.64
N TYR A 133 6.75 0.81 6.22
CA TYR A 133 6.01 1.97 6.70
C TYR A 133 4.56 1.60 7.02
N VAL A 134 3.95 2.42 7.87
CA VAL A 134 2.62 2.19 8.43
C VAL A 134 1.76 3.42 8.16
N LEU A 135 0.57 3.15 7.67
CA LEU A 135 -0.47 4.12 7.41
C LEU A 135 -1.74 3.75 8.20
N ASP A 136 -2.60 4.72 8.47
CA ASP A 136 -3.97 4.46 8.92
C ASP A 136 -4.71 3.49 7.99
N ASP A 137 -5.70 2.77 8.49
CA ASP A 137 -6.59 1.97 7.63
C ASP A 137 -7.34 2.88 6.65
N TYR A 138 -7.38 2.48 5.39
CA TYR A 138 -7.94 3.28 4.32
C TYR A 138 -8.66 2.42 3.27
N PRO A 139 -9.61 2.99 2.52
CA PRO A 139 -10.34 2.25 1.50
C PRO A 139 -9.40 1.71 0.43
N LEU A 140 -9.73 0.57 -0.16
CA LEU A 140 -8.84 -0.07 -1.15
C LEU A 140 -9.26 0.18 -2.59
N LEU A 141 -10.53 0.53 -2.78
CA LEU A 141 -11.15 0.72 -4.08
C LEU A 141 -10.55 1.97 -4.74
N ASP A 142 -9.88 1.80 -5.87
CA ASP A 142 -9.40 2.93 -6.64
C ASP A 142 -10.54 3.60 -7.43
N LEU A 143 -10.24 4.71 -8.10
CA LEU A 143 -11.25 5.44 -8.87
C LEU A 143 -11.79 4.62 -10.06
N TYR A 144 -10.95 3.79 -10.70
CA TYR A 144 -11.36 2.98 -11.84
C TYR A 144 -12.41 1.94 -11.44
N ASP A 145 -12.19 1.28 -10.30
CA ASP A 145 -13.14 0.35 -9.74
C ASP A 145 -14.37 1.06 -9.15
N ALA A 146 -14.18 2.27 -8.60
CA ALA A 146 -15.26 3.09 -8.05
C ALA A 146 -16.31 3.50 -9.09
N CYS A 147 -15.94 3.63 -10.37
CA CYS A 147 -16.85 3.99 -11.45
C CYS A 147 -18.14 3.15 -11.49
N ARG A 148 -18.09 1.88 -11.04
CA ARG A 148 -19.26 0.98 -11.00
C ARG A 148 -20.29 1.38 -9.94
N PHE A 149 -19.89 2.17 -8.96
CA PHE A 149 -20.71 2.60 -7.84
C PHE A 149 -21.13 4.06 -7.93
N LEU A 150 -20.50 4.86 -8.80
CA LEU A 150 -20.77 6.28 -8.93
C LEU A 150 -22.05 6.53 -9.74
N ILE A 151 -22.89 7.44 -9.26
CA ILE A 151 -24.01 8.02 -10.01
C ILE A 151 -23.66 9.43 -10.48
N LYS A 152 -24.49 10.01 -11.36
CA LYS A 152 -24.23 11.32 -11.96
C LYS A 152 -24.08 12.42 -10.90
N GLU A 153 -24.86 12.32 -9.82
CA GLU A 153 -24.87 13.23 -8.70
C GLU A 153 -23.55 13.21 -7.90
N ASP A 154 -22.82 12.09 -7.91
CA ASP A 154 -21.54 11.95 -7.23
C ASP A 154 -20.39 12.65 -7.96
N LEU A 155 -20.54 12.91 -9.27
CA LEU A 155 -19.46 13.40 -10.13
C LEU A 155 -19.00 14.81 -9.72
N TYR A 156 -19.93 15.73 -9.46
CA TYR A 156 -19.57 17.11 -9.13
C TYR A 156 -18.85 17.23 -7.77
N PRO A 157 -19.34 16.61 -6.67
CA PRO A 157 -18.59 16.55 -5.41
C PRO A 157 -17.21 15.91 -5.57
N LEU A 158 -17.11 14.86 -6.38
CA LEU A 158 -15.86 14.15 -6.64
C LEU A 158 -14.85 15.02 -7.41
N GLU A 159 -15.28 15.71 -8.47
CA GLU A 159 -14.47 16.69 -9.20
C GLU A 159 -13.95 17.79 -8.28
N LYS A 160 -14.82 18.34 -7.42
CA LYS A 160 -14.43 19.36 -6.42
C LYS A 160 -13.42 18.80 -5.41
N HIS A 161 -13.58 17.55 -4.99
CA HIS A 161 -12.64 16.87 -4.11
C HIS A 161 -11.26 16.73 -4.78
N PHE A 162 -11.19 16.23 -6.01
CA PHE A 162 -9.95 16.13 -6.79
C PHE A 162 -9.27 17.49 -6.99
N TYR A 163 -10.06 18.52 -7.32
CA TYR A 163 -9.54 19.88 -7.46
C TYR A 163 -8.90 20.41 -6.17
N ASN A 164 -9.56 20.21 -5.03
CA ASN A 164 -9.02 20.65 -3.74
C ASN A 164 -7.78 19.84 -3.33
N MET A 165 -7.78 18.52 -3.58
CA MET A 165 -6.63 17.65 -3.35
C MET A 165 -5.42 18.12 -4.17
N GLN A 166 -5.60 18.35 -5.48
CA GLN A 166 -4.55 18.88 -6.35
C GLN A 166 -3.98 20.20 -5.81
N LYS A 167 -4.85 21.16 -5.49
CA LYS A 167 -4.43 22.46 -4.97
C LYS A 167 -3.64 22.32 -3.67
N TYR A 168 -3.94 21.32 -2.84
CA TYR A 168 -3.18 21.02 -1.64
C TYR A 168 -1.81 20.46 -2.00
N PHE A 169 -1.74 19.45 -2.86
CA PHE A 169 -0.51 18.75 -3.24
C PHE A 169 0.46 19.65 -4.02
N ASP A 170 -0.05 20.58 -4.82
CA ASP A 170 0.75 21.59 -5.52
C ASP A 170 1.57 22.46 -4.55
N LYS A 171 1.06 22.74 -3.34
CA LYS A 171 1.81 23.46 -2.30
C LYS A 171 3.04 22.69 -1.81
N TYR A 172 3.02 21.36 -1.95
CA TYR A 172 4.10 20.46 -1.58
C TYR A 172 4.94 20.01 -2.80
N GLY A 173 4.68 20.57 -3.99
CA GLY A 173 5.41 20.25 -5.21
C GLY A 173 5.17 18.83 -5.74
N ILE A 174 4.04 18.21 -5.40
CA ILE A 174 3.70 16.83 -5.80
C ILE A 174 3.00 16.86 -7.16
N VAL A 175 3.52 16.11 -8.14
CA VAL A 175 3.07 16.17 -9.55
C VAL A 175 2.06 15.06 -9.88
N SER A 176 1.20 15.34 -10.87
CA SER A 176 -0.08 14.69 -11.14
C SER A 176 -0.20 13.18 -11.30
N ARG A 177 0.91 12.47 -11.53
CA ARG A 177 0.86 11.03 -11.76
C ARG A 177 0.50 10.21 -10.51
N GLY A 178 0.54 10.80 -9.31
CA GLY A 178 0.20 10.15 -8.04
C GLY A 178 -1.28 10.23 -7.62
N TYR A 179 -2.09 11.10 -8.21
CA TYR A 179 -3.44 11.38 -7.66
C TYR A 179 -4.40 10.21 -7.75
N MET A 180 -4.43 9.53 -8.90
CA MET A 180 -5.33 8.40 -9.12
C MET A 180 -4.91 7.15 -8.34
N THR A 181 -3.64 7.06 -7.96
CA THR A 181 -3.13 5.96 -7.14
C THR A 181 -3.27 6.23 -5.64
N MET A 182 -3.32 7.51 -5.23
CA MET A 182 -3.48 7.94 -3.84
C MET A 182 -4.95 8.09 -3.41
N TYR A 183 -5.84 8.50 -4.32
CA TYR A 183 -7.26 8.57 -4.02
C TYR A 183 -7.86 7.16 -3.86
N LYS A 184 -8.63 6.97 -2.79
CA LYS A 184 -9.32 5.72 -2.52
C LYS A 184 -10.77 5.97 -2.13
N PHE A 185 -11.68 5.33 -2.86
CA PHE A 185 -13.12 5.53 -2.73
C PHE A 185 -13.68 4.67 -1.59
N HIS A 186 -14.45 5.31 -0.70
CA HIS A 186 -15.13 4.63 0.40
C HIS A 186 -16.62 4.45 0.07
N VAL A 187 -16.99 3.26 -0.40
CA VAL A 187 -18.37 2.96 -0.85
C VAL A 187 -19.43 3.26 0.22
N GLU A 188 -19.13 2.96 1.48
CA GLU A 188 -20.08 3.14 2.60
C GLU A 188 -20.21 4.60 3.08
N LYS A 189 -19.32 5.50 2.66
CA LYS A 189 -19.34 6.92 3.04
C LYS A 189 -19.83 7.80 1.87
N LYS A 190 -20.63 7.24 0.97
CA LYS A 190 -21.37 8.03 -0.03
C LYS A 190 -22.13 9.14 0.71
N ALA A 191 -21.77 10.39 0.39
CA ALA A 191 -22.44 11.58 0.95
C ALA A 191 -23.88 11.66 0.47
#